data_AF-A0AAE1I3D0-F1
#
_entry.id   AF-A0AAE1I3D0-F1
#
_cell.length_a   1.000
_cell.length_b   1.000
_cell.length_c   1.000
_cell.angle_alpha   90.00
_cell.angle_beta   90.00
_cell.angle_gamma   90.00
#
_symmetry.space_group_name_H-M   'P 1'
#
loop_
_entity.id
_entity.type
_entity.pdbx_description
1 polymer ?
#
loop_
_entity_poly.entity_id
_entity_poly.type
_entity_poly.pdbx_seq_one_letter_code
_entity_poly.pdbx_strand_id
1 'polypeptide(L)'
;MLAYVLLGLAAVSAVSADCSIDMNSDLPKHKSPLFLDNGNLLLPEPQGKTGVLKIASGEEVTLACPGNKNSVSKAKAAVVSATCDSGNKLNVNGKAVAVADLGCSKTAASSLRVTDKSCDEGGNLLELGFEVGDEWIKLVDVCHQVDAGHTLWSHHVVQGAALSGAEVESKRPSFTRGDKALYKGYNPDNAYKQANHKKMLEQVLGKSQADKLMGNTFIARGHLAPDADFIFGSWQFLTYFYANVAPQWQSINAGNWLATEKNVRKKAIELGRDLTVYTGTEGVLTIPNAKGVPTPLYLNDDDKKIPIPDNFWKVLYDAETKQGIALVGSNNPLLESEDNLLCKNICEANGWPTIRDYRKGLIYCCSVSDFQKAVSYAPKLSVSGVLQGPQ
;
A
#
# COMPACT_ATOMS: atom_id res chain seq x y z
N MET A 1 21.78 -41.68 -67.65
CA MET A 1 21.64 -41.64 -66.17
C MET A 1 21.18 -40.24 -65.80
N LEU A 2 19.91 -40.06 -65.42
CA LEU A 2 19.44 -38.80 -64.84
C LEU A 2 19.70 -38.82 -63.33
N ALA A 3 20.47 -37.86 -62.84
CA ALA A 3 20.66 -37.63 -61.41
C ALA A 3 19.56 -36.67 -60.91
N TYR A 4 18.69 -37.16 -60.04
CA TYR A 4 17.75 -36.33 -59.31
C TYR A 4 18.46 -35.71 -58.10
N VAL A 5 18.55 -34.38 -58.07
CA VAL A 5 18.97 -33.62 -56.90
C VAL A 5 17.72 -33.38 -56.04
N LEU A 6 17.63 -34.08 -54.92
CA LEU A 6 16.64 -33.81 -53.87
C LEU A 6 17.10 -32.60 -53.05
N LEU A 7 16.46 -31.44 -53.29
CA LEU A 7 16.52 -30.30 -52.37
C LEU A 7 15.60 -30.58 -51.18
N GLY A 8 16.19 -30.97 -50.05
CA GLY A 8 15.48 -31.00 -48.78
C GLY A 8 15.18 -29.59 -48.29
N LEU A 9 13.91 -29.20 -48.25
CA LEU A 9 13.47 -28.03 -47.48
C LEU A 9 13.61 -28.35 -45.99
N ALA A 10 14.67 -27.84 -45.36
CA ALA A 10 14.72 -27.75 -43.91
C ALA A 10 13.69 -26.70 -43.47
N ALA A 11 12.59 -27.13 -42.87
CA ALA A 11 11.69 -26.24 -42.16
C ALA A 11 12.47 -25.70 -40.95
N VAL A 12 12.96 -24.47 -41.06
CA VAL A 12 13.47 -23.72 -39.91
C VAL A 12 12.24 -23.35 -39.09
N SER A 13 11.97 -24.11 -38.04
CA SER A 13 11.03 -23.70 -37.00
C SER A 13 11.56 -22.38 -36.44
N ALA A 14 10.92 -21.26 -36.77
CA ALA A 14 11.21 -20.00 -36.09
C ALA A 14 10.87 -20.22 -34.62
N VAL A 15 11.88 -20.39 -33.78
CA VAL A 15 11.72 -20.32 -32.33
C VAL A 15 11.30 -18.87 -32.08
N SER A 16 10.01 -18.65 -31.84
CA SER A 16 9.53 -17.33 -31.43
C SER A 16 10.14 -17.04 -30.07
N ALA A 17 10.80 -15.89 -29.96
CA ALA A 17 11.50 -15.50 -28.75
C ALA A 17 10.47 -15.04 -27.70
N ASP A 18 10.74 -15.34 -26.43
CA ASP A 18 9.94 -14.86 -25.31
C ASP A 18 9.90 -13.32 -25.27
N CYS A 19 8.89 -12.81 -24.58
CA CYS A 19 8.73 -11.40 -24.34
C CYS A 19 9.34 -11.03 -23.00
N SER A 20 10.08 -9.93 -23.01
CA SER A 20 10.78 -9.35 -21.88
C SER A 20 10.49 -7.86 -21.89
N ILE A 21 9.60 -7.42 -20.99
CA ILE A 21 9.13 -6.04 -20.90
C ILE A 21 9.74 -5.41 -19.65
N ASP A 22 10.64 -4.46 -19.83
CA ASP A 22 11.25 -3.73 -18.72
C ASP A 22 10.26 -2.74 -18.11
N MET A 23 10.08 -2.84 -16.79
CA MET A 23 9.13 -2.03 -16.01
C MET A 23 9.41 -0.52 -16.10
N ASN A 24 10.65 -0.11 -16.35
CA ASN A 24 11.10 1.28 -16.28
C ASN A 24 11.51 1.87 -17.64
N SER A 25 11.94 1.05 -18.60
CA SER A 25 12.32 1.50 -19.94
C SER A 25 11.30 1.24 -21.05
N ASP A 26 10.49 0.18 -20.93
CA ASP A 26 9.49 -0.16 -21.98
C ASP A 26 8.09 0.35 -21.66
N LEU A 27 7.74 0.48 -20.38
CA LEU A 27 6.41 0.91 -19.98
C LEU A 27 6.18 2.42 -20.17
N PRO A 28 4.97 2.83 -20.61
CA PRO A 28 4.63 4.22 -20.74
C PRO A 28 4.40 4.86 -19.37
N LYS A 29 5.27 5.81 -19.00
CA LYS A 29 5.22 6.52 -17.70
C LYS A 29 3.80 6.99 -17.33
N HIS A 30 3.39 6.69 -16.09
CA HIS A 30 2.09 7.05 -15.50
C HIS A 30 0.85 6.45 -16.20
N LYS A 31 1.05 5.67 -17.25
CA LYS A 31 0.02 5.18 -18.18
C LYS A 31 0.16 3.70 -18.45
N SER A 32 0.97 2.99 -17.68
CA SER A 32 1.09 1.54 -17.70
C SER A 32 -0.31 0.92 -17.53
N PRO A 33 -0.73 0.01 -18.43
CA PRO A 33 -1.93 -0.78 -18.21
C PRO A 33 -1.71 -1.75 -17.05
N LEU A 34 -2.80 -2.33 -16.55
CA LEU A 34 -2.69 -3.56 -15.77
C LEU A 34 -2.35 -4.69 -16.72
N PHE A 35 -1.36 -5.50 -16.35
CA PHE A 35 -1.04 -6.76 -17.03
C PHE A 35 -1.64 -7.89 -16.20
N LEU A 36 -2.47 -8.72 -16.84
CA LEU A 36 -3.15 -9.83 -16.19
C LEU A 36 -2.83 -11.14 -16.90
N ASP A 37 -2.53 -12.17 -16.12
CA ASP A 37 -2.44 -13.57 -16.55
C ASP A 37 -3.63 -14.34 -15.93
N ASN A 38 -4.53 -14.82 -16.79
CA ASN A 38 -5.73 -15.55 -16.37
C ASN A 38 -6.52 -14.82 -15.25
N GLY A 39 -6.67 -13.49 -15.38
CA GLY A 39 -7.35 -12.63 -14.40
C GLY A 39 -6.50 -12.20 -13.19
N ASN A 40 -5.31 -12.77 -12.99
CA ASN A 40 -4.41 -12.42 -11.90
C ASN A 40 -3.40 -11.36 -12.32
N LEU A 41 -3.01 -10.47 -11.41
CA LEU A 41 -1.99 -9.46 -11.68
C LEU A 41 -0.63 -10.10 -11.99
N LEU A 42 -0.07 -9.80 -13.15
CA LEU A 42 1.25 -10.25 -13.54
C LEU A 42 2.32 -9.47 -12.77
N LEU A 43 3.27 -10.19 -12.17
CA LEU A 43 4.36 -9.62 -11.38
C LEU A 43 5.67 -9.67 -12.16
N PRO A 44 6.54 -8.66 -12.02
CA PRO A 44 7.86 -8.67 -12.65
C PRO A 44 8.84 -9.54 -11.88
N GLU A 45 9.79 -10.11 -12.61
CA GLU A 45 11.00 -10.69 -12.03
C GLU A 45 12.08 -9.61 -11.90
N PRO A 46 12.71 -9.43 -10.72
CA PRO A 46 13.82 -8.50 -10.58
C PRO A 46 15.03 -8.90 -11.43
N GLN A 47 15.55 -7.96 -12.21
CA GLN A 47 16.78 -8.11 -12.98
C GLN A 47 17.68 -6.89 -12.75
N GLY A 48 18.70 -7.05 -11.90
CA GLY A 48 19.60 -5.94 -11.54
C GLY A 48 18.88 -4.85 -10.76
N LYS A 49 18.64 -3.69 -11.38
CA LYS A 49 18.03 -2.50 -10.75
C LYS A 49 16.59 -2.21 -11.23
N THR A 50 15.99 -3.14 -11.97
CA THR A 50 14.67 -3.00 -12.59
C THR A 50 13.92 -4.32 -12.51
N GLY A 51 12.63 -4.31 -12.82
CA GLY A 51 11.82 -5.51 -12.99
C GLY A 51 11.55 -5.77 -14.46
N VAL A 52 11.34 -7.04 -14.79
CA VAL A 52 10.99 -7.47 -16.14
C VAL A 52 9.76 -8.37 -16.06
N LEU A 53 8.70 -8.03 -16.81
CA LEU A 53 7.61 -8.95 -17.06
C LEU A 53 8.07 -9.93 -18.15
N LYS A 54 8.12 -11.21 -17.79
CA LYS A 54 8.41 -12.30 -18.73
C LYS A 54 7.09 -12.94 -19.15
N ILE A 55 6.91 -13.08 -20.45
CA ILE A 55 5.74 -13.74 -21.04
C ILE A 55 6.29 -14.70 -22.09
N ALA A 56 5.99 -15.98 -21.95
CA ALA A 56 6.50 -17.00 -22.85
C ALA A 56 5.95 -16.80 -24.27
N SER A 57 6.71 -17.23 -25.28
CA SER A 57 6.25 -17.17 -26.67
C SER A 57 4.84 -17.77 -26.84
N GLY A 58 3.94 -17.01 -27.46
CA GLY A 58 2.55 -17.42 -27.70
C GLY A 58 1.63 -17.41 -26.47
N GLU A 59 2.15 -17.17 -25.27
CA GLU A 59 1.36 -17.02 -24.05
C GLU A 59 0.47 -15.78 -24.12
N GLU A 60 -0.76 -15.91 -23.62
CA GLU A 60 -1.74 -14.82 -23.60
C GLU A 60 -1.54 -13.94 -22.36
N VAL A 61 -1.64 -12.62 -22.55
CA VAL A 61 -1.70 -11.62 -21.50
C VAL A 61 -2.87 -10.68 -21.76
N THR A 62 -3.59 -10.31 -20.72
CA THR A 62 -4.64 -9.29 -20.80
C THR A 62 -4.11 -7.94 -20.36
N LEU A 63 -4.32 -6.91 -21.18
CA LEU A 63 -4.05 -5.52 -20.86
C LEU A 63 -5.35 -4.81 -20.49
N ALA A 64 -5.40 -4.20 -19.31
CA ALA A 64 -6.58 -3.47 -18.86
C ALA A 64 -6.27 -2.02 -18.48
N CYS A 65 -7.16 -1.12 -18.93
CA CYS A 65 -7.12 0.30 -18.66
C CYS A 65 -8.41 0.74 -17.94
N PRO A 66 -8.52 0.48 -16.63
CA PRO A 66 -9.71 0.81 -15.85
C PRO A 66 -9.95 2.33 -15.76
N GLY A 67 -11.22 2.70 -15.60
CA GLY A 67 -11.66 4.08 -15.42
C GLY A 67 -12.50 4.65 -16.56
N ASN A 68 -13.25 5.71 -16.26
CA ASN A 68 -14.20 6.32 -17.18
C ASN A 68 -13.53 6.86 -18.48
N LYS A 69 -13.99 6.36 -19.63
CA LYS A 69 -13.44 6.68 -20.96
C LYS A 69 -11.92 6.47 -20.99
N ASN A 70 -11.44 5.35 -20.45
CA ASN A 70 -10.07 4.91 -20.53
C ASN A 70 -9.96 3.69 -21.48
N SER A 71 -8.79 3.52 -22.09
CA SER A 71 -8.59 2.49 -23.13
C SER A 71 -7.10 2.27 -23.38
N VAL A 72 -6.72 1.07 -23.79
CA VAL A 72 -5.42 0.77 -24.39
C VAL A 72 -5.26 1.58 -25.67
N SER A 73 -4.25 2.45 -25.75
CA SER A 73 -4.21 3.58 -26.68
C SER A 73 -4.26 3.19 -28.16
N LYS A 74 -3.52 2.15 -28.59
CA LYS A 74 -3.55 1.66 -29.97
C LYS A 74 -4.71 0.71 -30.28
N ALA A 75 -5.23 -0.01 -29.28
CA ALA A 75 -6.30 -0.98 -29.46
C ALA A 75 -7.71 -0.39 -29.32
N LYS A 76 -7.84 0.79 -28.69
CA LYS A 76 -9.10 1.52 -28.48
C LYS A 76 -10.18 0.75 -27.70
N ALA A 77 -9.78 -0.22 -26.90
CA ALA A 77 -10.65 -0.96 -25.99
C ALA A 77 -10.16 -0.82 -24.54
N ALA A 78 -11.07 -0.95 -23.56
CA ALA A 78 -10.74 -0.89 -22.13
C ALA A 78 -9.96 -2.12 -21.66
N VAL A 79 -10.24 -3.28 -22.26
CA VAL A 79 -9.59 -4.57 -22.00
C VAL A 79 -9.19 -5.17 -23.35
N VAL A 80 -7.97 -5.70 -23.45
CA VAL A 80 -7.39 -6.23 -24.68
C VAL A 80 -6.64 -7.52 -24.35
N SER A 81 -7.01 -8.63 -24.99
CA SER A 81 -6.15 -9.82 -25.03
C SER A 81 -5.04 -9.61 -26.05
N ALA A 82 -3.83 -9.99 -25.68
CA ALA A 82 -2.64 -9.97 -26.51
C ALA A 82 -1.84 -11.25 -26.28
N THR A 83 -1.02 -11.66 -27.25
CA THR A 83 -0.08 -12.78 -27.04
C THR A 83 1.35 -12.28 -27.17
N CYS A 84 2.31 -12.97 -26.54
CA CYS A 84 3.71 -12.64 -26.78
C CYS A 84 4.08 -12.84 -28.26
N ASP A 85 4.76 -11.84 -28.85
CA ASP A 85 5.35 -11.93 -30.19
C ASP A 85 6.87 -12.14 -30.11
N SER A 86 7.60 -11.12 -29.61
CA SER A 86 9.04 -11.18 -29.33
C SER A 86 9.53 -9.92 -28.60
N GLY A 87 10.51 -10.06 -27.69
CA GLY A 87 11.15 -8.92 -27.03
C GLY A 87 10.14 -8.07 -26.25
N ASN A 88 10.01 -6.78 -26.56
CA ASN A 88 9.04 -5.89 -25.92
C ASN A 88 7.76 -5.68 -26.75
N LYS A 89 7.44 -6.62 -27.64
CA LYS A 89 6.26 -6.54 -28.52
C LYS A 89 5.25 -7.62 -28.19
N LEU A 90 3.99 -7.20 -28.16
CA LEU A 90 2.84 -8.09 -28.03
C LEU A 90 2.07 -8.10 -29.35
N ASN A 91 1.56 -9.27 -29.72
CA ASN A 91 0.62 -9.41 -30.83
C ASN A 91 -0.78 -9.02 -30.36
N VAL A 92 -1.32 -7.95 -30.97
CA VAL A 92 -2.68 -7.48 -30.75
C VAL A 92 -3.42 -7.51 -32.08
N ASN A 93 -4.48 -8.32 -32.18
CA ASN A 93 -5.27 -8.49 -33.40
C ASN A 93 -4.42 -8.83 -34.65
N GLY A 94 -3.44 -9.71 -34.52
CA GLY A 94 -2.58 -10.17 -35.61
C GLY A 94 -1.44 -9.21 -35.98
N LYS A 95 -1.18 -8.18 -35.15
CA LYS A 95 -0.11 -7.20 -35.38
C LYS A 95 0.82 -7.14 -34.18
N ALA A 96 2.13 -7.24 -34.42
CA ALA A 96 3.14 -6.97 -33.41
C ALA A 96 3.18 -5.48 -33.06
N VAL A 97 2.93 -5.14 -31.80
CA VAL A 97 2.88 -3.78 -31.27
C VAL A 97 3.83 -3.66 -30.09
N ALA A 98 4.69 -2.63 -30.09
CA ALA A 98 5.56 -2.34 -28.95
C ALA A 98 4.72 -1.95 -27.72
N VAL A 99 5.11 -2.45 -26.54
CA VAL A 99 4.36 -2.21 -25.29
C VAL A 99 4.26 -0.72 -24.94
N ALA A 100 5.25 0.09 -25.29
CA ALA A 100 5.21 1.54 -25.15
C ALA A 100 3.97 2.20 -25.80
N ASP A 101 3.42 1.57 -26.86
CA ASP A 101 2.23 2.04 -27.56
C ASP A 101 0.91 1.45 -27.04
N LEU A 102 0.99 0.47 -26.13
CA LEU A 102 -0.13 -0.20 -25.49
C LEU A 102 -0.49 0.42 -24.13
N GLY A 103 0.07 1.59 -23.82
CA GLY A 103 -0.30 2.38 -22.66
C GLY A 103 -1.77 2.79 -22.64
N CYS A 104 -2.31 3.01 -21.46
CA CYS A 104 -3.62 3.57 -21.28
C CYS A 104 -3.70 5.02 -21.74
N SER A 105 -4.85 5.42 -22.29
CA SER A 105 -5.08 6.81 -22.72
C SER A 105 -5.06 7.78 -21.52
N LYS A 106 -5.48 7.30 -20.35
CA LYS A 106 -5.36 7.94 -19.04
C LYS A 106 -4.72 6.96 -18.06
N THR A 107 -4.13 7.44 -16.97
CA THR A 107 -3.69 6.58 -15.86
C THR A 107 -4.80 5.60 -15.47
N ALA A 108 -4.44 4.32 -15.35
CA ALA A 108 -5.36 3.27 -14.88
C ALA A 108 -5.95 3.68 -13.53
N ALA A 109 -7.27 3.88 -13.47
CA ALA A 109 -7.95 4.39 -12.30
C ALA A 109 -8.28 3.26 -11.33
N SER A 110 -7.84 3.40 -10.08
CA SER A 110 -8.30 2.58 -8.97
C SER A 110 -9.64 3.08 -8.44
N SER A 111 -10.38 2.16 -7.83
CA SER A 111 -11.67 2.42 -7.19
C SER A 111 -11.66 1.91 -5.75
N LEU A 112 -12.63 2.39 -4.97
CA LEU A 112 -12.97 1.90 -3.64
C LEU A 112 -14.38 1.31 -3.70
N ARG A 113 -14.55 0.09 -3.19
CA ARG A 113 -15.86 -0.54 -3.00
C ARG A 113 -16.19 -0.64 -1.52
N VAL A 114 -17.37 -0.15 -1.15
CA VAL A 114 -17.97 -0.42 0.16
C VAL A 114 -18.64 -1.79 0.05
N THR A 115 -18.23 -2.75 0.89
CA THR A 115 -18.84 -4.09 0.87
C THR A 115 -20.02 -4.16 1.84
N ASP A 116 -20.85 -5.19 1.70
CA ASP A 116 -21.92 -5.49 2.66
C ASP A 116 -21.41 -6.17 3.94
N LYS A 117 -20.09 -6.36 4.07
CA LYS A 117 -19.48 -7.03 5.23
C LYS A 117 -19.08 -6.00 6.28
N SER A 118 -19.40 -6.32 7.52
CA SER A 118 -18.78 -5.67 8.68
C SER A 118 -17.39 -6.23 8.93
N CYS A 119 -16.56 -5.43 9.58
CA CYS A 119 -15.28 -5.82 10.16
C CYS A 119 -15.29 -5.45 11.66
N ASP A 120 -14.13 -5.40 12.30
CA ASP A 120 -14.00 -5.22 13.74
C ASP A 120 -14.62 -3.91 14.25
N GLU A 121 -15.04 -3.92 15.52
CA GLU A 121 -15.58 -2.77 16.27
C GLU A 121 -16.65 -1.96 15.52
N GLY A 122 -17.52 -2.63 14.76
CA GLY A 122 -18.60 -1.96 14.01
C GLY A 122 -18.13 -1.24 12.75
N GLY A 123 -16.91 -1.49 12.28
CA GLY A 123 -16.41 -1.01 11.01
C GLY A 123 -17.07 -1.69 9.80
N ASN A 124 -17.01 -1.02 8.66
CA ASN A 124 -17.35 -1.58 7.35
C ASN A 124 -16.07 -2.04 6.66
N LEU A 125 -16.11 -3.23 6.06
CA LEU A 125 -15.04 -3.70 5.19
C LEU A 125 -15.15 -3.00 3.84
N LEU A 126 -14.08 -2.32 3.45
CA LEU A 126 -13.90 -1.69 2.16
C LEU A 126 -12.82 -2.43 1.39
N GLU A 127 -12.91 -2.42 0.07
CA GLU A 127 -11.91 -2.99 -0.83
C GLU A 127 -11.37 -1.89 -1.75
N LEU A 128 -10.06 -1.79 -1.87
CA LEU A 128 -9.39 -0.97 -2.87
C LEU A 128 -8.85 -1.86 -3.98
N GLY A 129 -9.11 -1.48 -5.22
CA GLY A 129 -8.78 -2.32 -6.37
C GLY A 129 -9.06 -1.65 -7.71
N PHE A 130 -9.21 -2.48 -8.74
CA PHE A 130 -9.49 -2.06 -10.11
C PHE A 130 -10.72 -2.78 -10.65
N GLU A 131 -11.53 -2.04 -11.40
CA GLU A 131 -12.67 -2.59 -12.15
C GLU A 131 -12.23 -2.92 -13.57
N VAL A 132 -12.14 -4.22 -13.89
CA VAL A 132 -11.65 -4.71 -15.18
C VAL A 132 -12.77 -5.51 -15.85
N GLY A 133 -13.49 -4.86 -16.77
CA GLY A 133 -14.74 -5.43 -17.29
C GLY A 133 -15.73 -5.65 -16.15
N ASP A 134 -16.20 -6.89 -15.98
CA ASP A 134 -17.08 -7.29 -14.88
C ASP A 134 -16.31 -7.81 -13.65
N GLU A 135 -14.98 -7.90 -13.73
CA GLU A 135 -14.13 -8.43 -12.66
C GLU A 135 -13.62 -7.34 -11.72
N TRP A 136 -13.33 -7.77 -10.50
CA TRP A 136 -12.76 -6.92 -9.45
C TRP A 136 -11.41 -7.44 -9.02
N ILE A 137 -10.38 -6.64 -9.29
CA ILE A 137 -9.02 -6.96 -8.92
C ILE A 137 -8.67 -6.20 -7.65
N LYS A 138 -8.84 -6.87 -6.50
CA LYS A 138 -8.57 -6.33 -5.17
C LYS A 138 -7.08 -6.32 -4.84
N LEU A 139 -6.61 -5.25 -4.21
CA LEU A 139 -5.24 -5.15 -3.66
C LEU A 139 -5.17 -4.85 -2.16
N VAL A 140 -6.16 -4.14 -1.62
CA VAL A 140 -6.16 -3.74 -0.20
C VAL A 140 -7.55 -3.93 0.40
N ASP A 141 -7.61 -4.56 1.56
CA ASP A 141 -8.79 -4.54 2.43
C ASP A 141 -8.63 -3.42 3.46
N VAL A 142 -9.72 -2.74 3.81
CA VAL A 142 -9.72 -1.66 4.81
C VAL A 142 -10.90 -1.83 5.75
N CYS A 143 -10.65 -1.84 7.05
CA CYS A 143 -11.70 -1.80 8.06
C CYS A 143 -11.94 -0.36 8.53
N HIS A 144 -13.07 0.23 8.14
CA HIS A 144 -13.35 1.65 8.35
C HIS A 144 -14.67 1.89 9.08
N GLN A 145 -14.61 2.60 10.20
CA GLN A 145 -15.78 3.10 10.91
C GLN A 145 -16.24 4.42 10.27
N VAL A 146 -17.25 4.32 9.41
CA VAL A 146 -17.82 5.47 8.66
C VAL A 146 -18.28 6.59 9.61
N ASP A 147 -18.94 6.22 10.71
CA ASP A 147 -19.45 7.19 11.67
C ASP A 147 -18.36 7.85 12.51
N ALA A 148 -17.16 7.29 12.62
CA ALA A 148 -16.05 7.94 13.31
C ALA A 148 -15.08 8.62 12.32
N GLY A 149 -15.14 8.28 11.03
CA GLY A 149 -14.08 8.61 10.09
C GLY A 149 -12.75 7.97 10.49
N HIS A 150 -12.79 6.81 11.13
CA HIS A 150 -11.65 6.12 11.72
C HIS A 150 -11.38 4.82 10.97
N THR A 151 -10.16 4.65 10.47
CA THR A 151 -9.71 3.37 9.93
C THR A 151 -8.98 2.57 11.00
N LEU A 152 -9.53 1.41 11.34
CA LEU A 152 -8.96 0.50 12.34
C LEU A 152 -7.72 -0.18 11.80
N TRP A 153 -7.80 -0.71 10.58
CA TRP A 153 -6.68 -1.33 9.88
C TRP A 153 -6.87 -1.35 8.36
N SER A 154 -5.76 -1.41 7.64
CA SER A 154 -5.66 -1.84 6.24
C SER A 154 -4.86 -3.14 6.16
N HIS A 155 -5.19 -3.99 5.20
CA HIS A 155 -4.53 -5.27 4.95
C HIS A 155 -4.12 -5.37 3.48
N HIS A 156 -2.85 -5.71 3.25
CA HIS A 156 -2.28 -5.91 1.92
C HIS A 156 -1.15 -6.94 1.95
N VAL A 157 -0.69 -7.33 0.76
CA VAL A 157 0.46 -8.21 0.59
C VAL A 157 1.64 -7.41 0.06
N VAL A 158 2.79 -7.56 0.72
CA VAL A 158 4.08 -7.09 0.20
C VAL A 158 4.71 -8.23 -0.61
N GLN A 159 4.78 -8.03 -1.93
CA GLN A 159 5.24 -9.02 -2.92
C GLN A 159 6.77 -9.17 -2.91
N GLY A 160 7.33 -9.87 -1.93
CA GLY A 160 8.77 -9.85 -1.62
C GLY A 160 9.67 -10.26 -2.79
N ALA A 161 9.26 -11.26 -3.57
CA ALA A 161 10.01 -11.72 -4.75
C ALA A 161 10.06 -10.69 -5.88
N ALA A 162 9.03 -9.84 -6.01
CA ALA A 162 8.89 -8.88 -7.11
C ALA A 162 9.27 -7.44 -6.74
N LEU A 163 9.24 -7.11 -5.44
CA LEU A 163 9.27 -5.71 -4.96
C LEU A 163 10.52 -4.94 -5.35
N SER A 164 11.69 -5.59 -5.44
CA SER A 164 12.93 -4.94 -5.89
C SER A 164 12.92 -4.56 -7.37
N GLY A 165 12.00 -5.15 -8.15
CA GLY A 165 11.72 -4.81 -9.55
C GLY A 165 10.51 -3.89 -9.76
N ALA A 166 9.97 -3.27 -8.70
CA ALA A 166 8.84 -2.35 -8.81
C ALA A 166 9.11 -1.18 -9.76
N GLU A 167 8.04 -0.65 -10.36
CA GLU A 167 8.07 0.53 -11.23
C GLU A 167 8.51 1.76 -10.43
N VAL A 168 9.48 2.50 -10.97
CA VAL A 168 9.91 3.77 -10.40
C VAL A 168 8.91 4.85 -10.80
N GLU A 169 7.97 5.11 -9.90
CA GLU A 169 6.96 6.14 -10.05
C GLU A 169 7.24 7.32 -9.10
N SER A 170 7.28 8.52 -9.66
CA SER A 170 7.60 9.77 -8.95
C SER A 170 6.39 10.67 -8.76
N LYS A 171 5.34 10.48 -9.56
CA LYS A 171 4.08 11.19 -9.44
C LYS A 171 3.36 10.70 -8.20
N ARG A 172 2.77 11.62 -7.44
CA ARG A 172 1.87 11.29 -6.33
C ARG A 172 0.52 11.95 -6.60
N PRO A 173 -0.59 11.19 -6.69
CA PRO A 173 -1.90 11.78 -6.90
C PRO A 173 -2.36 12.56 -5.65
N SER A 174 -3.40 13.38 -5.82
CA SER A 174 -4.10 13.93 -4.66
C SER A 174 -4.92 12.84 -3.97
N PHE A 175 -5.13 12.99 -2.66
CA PHE A 175 -6.01 12.08 -1.94
C PHE A 175 -7.45 12.20 -2.42
N THR A 176 -8.16 11.07 -2.44
CA THR A 176 -9.56 11.01 -2.82
C THR A 176 -10.42 10.44 -1.69
N ARG A 177 -11.66 10.92 -1.63
CA ARG A 177 -12.68 10.42 -0.70
C ARG A 177 -13.26 9.08 -1.14
N GLY A 178 -13.10 8.70 -2.41
CA GLY A 178 -13.79 7.54 -2.97
C GLY A 178 -15.31 7.74 -2.91
N ASP A 179 -16.01 6.79 -2.29
CA ASP A 179 -17.45 6.88 -2.09
C ASP A 179 -17.82 8.06 -1.16
N LYS A 180 -18.78 8.89 -1.60
CA LYS A 180 -19.24 10.07 -0.85
C LYS A 180 -19.91 9.70 0.47
N ALA A 181 -20.47 8.48 0.59
CA ALA A 181 -21.12 8.00 1.80
C ALA A 181 -20.16 7.88 2.99
N LEU A 182 -18.88 7.62 2.73
CA LEU A 182 -17.86 7.44 3.78
C LEU A 182 -17.58 8.72 4.58
N TYR A 183 -17.84 9.89 4.02
CA TYR A 183 -17.50 11.20 4.60
C TYR A 183 -18.74 12.10 4.73
N LYS A 184 -19.91 11.51 4.98
CA LYS A 184 -21.15 12.28 5.11
C LYS A 184 -21.07 13.21 6.32
N GLY A 185 -21.30 14.50 6.09
CA GLY A 185 -21.32 15.53 7.14
C GLY A 185 -19.98 16.21 7.41
N TYR A 186 -18.86 15.76 6.82
CA TYR A 186 -17.57 16.43 6.99
C TYR A 186 -16.70 16.32 5.72
N ASN A 187 -15.60 17.07 5.67
CA ASN A 187 -14.67 17.03 4.55
C ASN A 187 -13.24 16.72 5.06
N PRO A 188 -12.69 15.52 4.80
CA PRO A 188 -11.33 15.18 5.22
C PRO A 188 -10.27 16.10 4.60
N ASP A 189 -10.47 16.59 3.37
CA ASP A 189 -9.54 17.57 2.76
C ASP A 189 -9.45 18.86 3.58
N ASN A 190 -10.55 19.27 4.22
CA ASN A 190 -10.53 20.41 5.13
C ASN A 190 -9.93 20.03 6.48
N ALA A 191 -10.27 18.87 7.03
CA ALA A 191 -9.77 18.43 8.35
C ALA A 191 -8.24 18.36 8.38
N TYR A 192 -7.59 17.91 7.30
CA TYR A 192 -6.13 17.79 7.18
C TYR A 192 -5.39 19.11 6.84
N LYS A 193 -6.07 20.26 6.79
CA LYS A 193 -5.40 21.55 6.56
C LYS A 193 -4.67 21.98 7.83
N GLN A 194 -3.40 22.36 7.69
CA GLN A 194 -2.58 22.82 8.83
C GLN A 194 -3.21 24.01 9.60
N ALA A 195 -3.87 24.92 8.89
CA ALA A 195 -4.61 26.02 9.52
C ALA A 195 -5.73 25.50 10.44
N ASN A 196 -6.40 24.41 10.06
CA ASN A 196 -7.43 23.77 10.87
C ASN A 196 -6.83 22.95 12.02
N HIS A 197 -5.66 22.33 11.84
CA HIS A 197 -4.93 21.70 12.96
C HIS A 197 -4.61 22.74 14.04
N LYS A 198 -4.06 23.89 13.65
CA LYS A 198 -3.72 24.96 14.59
C LYS A 198 -4.97 25.45 15.33
N LYS A 199 -6.05 25.76 14.60
CA LYS A 199 -7.32 26.19 15.20
C LYS A 199 -7.85 25.16 16.20
N MET A 200 -7.89 23.88 15.82
CA MET A 200 -8.35 22.79 16.68
C MET A 200 -7.48 22.66 17.94
N LEU A 201 -6.16 22.65 17.80
CA LEU A 201 -5.25 22.49 18.95
C LEU A 201 -5.31 23.70 19.91
N GLU A 202 -5.38 24.92 19.39
CA GLU A 202 -5.55 26.12 20.22
C GLU A 202 -6.87 26.09 21.00
N GLN A 203 -7.95 25.60 20.37
CA GLN A 203 -9.26 25.46 20.99
C GLN A 203 -9.26 24.42 22.12
N VAL A 204 -8.66 23.24 21.91
CA VAL A 204 -8.79 22.12 22.85
C VAL A 204 -7.66 22.03 23.88
N LEU A 205 -6.46 22.50 23.55
CA LEU A 205 -5.29 22.46 24.44
C LEU A 205 -4.89 23.83 24.98
N GLY A 206 -5.31 24.92 24.33
CA GLY A 206 -4.82 26.27 24.60
C GLY A 206 -3.55 26.60 23.80
N LYS A 207 -3.36 27.90 23.54
CA LYS A 207 -2.34 28.41 22.61
C LYS A 207 -0.92 27.93 22.89
N SER A 208 -0.47 27.99 24.15
CA SER A 208 0.90 27.60 24.51
C SER A 208 1.18 26.12 24.20
N GLN A 209 0.21 25.23 24.44
CA GLN A 209 0.38 23.81 24.19
C GLN A 209 0.27 23.49 22.70
N ALA A 210 -0.63 24.18 21.98
CA ALA A 210 -0.74 24.10 20.53
C ALA A 210 0.57 24.52 19.84
N ASP A 211 1.16 25.65 20.25
CA ASP A 211 2.44 26.14 19.71
C ASP A 211 3.60 25.16 20.01
N LYS A 212 3.63 24.53 21.19
CA LYS A 212 4.61 23.49 21.54
C LYS A 212 4.51 22.27 20.61
N LEU A 213 3.29 21.82 20.31
CA LEU A 213 3.04 20.68 19.42
C LEU A 213 3.30 21.01 17.95
N MET A 214 2.78 22.13 17.45
CA MET A 214 2.84 22.50 16.03
C MET A 214 4.16 23.15 15.63
N GLY A 215 4.97 23.63 16.58
CA GLY A 215 6.16 24.44 16.28
C GLY A 215 7.16 23.79 15.32
N ASN A 216 7.20 22.46 15.24
CA ASN A 216 8.14 21.71 14.39
C ASN A 216 7.49 20.63 13.52
N THR A 217 6.16 20.56 13.46
CA THR A 217 5.46 19.46 12.78
C THR A 217 4.01 19.83 12.46
N PHE A 218 3.34 18.97 11.71
CA PHE A 218 1.92 19.04 11.41
C PHE A 218 1.36 17.63 11.34
N ILE A 219 0.04 17.50 11.29
CA ILE A 219 -0.60 16.18 11.19
C ILE A 219 -0.78 15.82 9.71
N ALA A 220 -0.12 14.75 9.29
CA ALA A 220 -0.14 14.23 7.93
C ALA A 220 -1.17 13.11 7.77
N ARG A 221 -1.42 12.77 6.50
CA ARG A 221 -2.19 11.59 6.09
C ARG A 221 -1.23 10.40 6.09
N GLY A 222 -1.04 9.78 7.26
CA GLY A 222 -0.16 8.63 7.42
C GLY A 222 -0.80 7.41 6.75
N HIS A 223 -0.14 6.86 5.73
CA HIS A 223 -0.67 5.69 5.02
C HIS A 223 -0.65 4.45 5.91
N LEU A 224 -1.71 3.64 5.82
CA LEU A 224 -1.75 2.31 6.43
C LEU A 224 -1.14 1.28 5.48
N ALA A 225 -1.65 1.19 4.25
CA ALA A 225 -0.95 0.53 3.14
C ALA A 225 -0.17 1.59 2.33
N PRO A 226 1.17 1.71 2.48
CA PRO A 226 1.96 2.76 1.85
C PRO A 226 2.26 2.46 0.38
N ASP A 227 2.39 3.51 -0.45
CA ASP A 227 2.65 3.40 -1.89
C ASP A 227 3.87 2.53 -2.22
N ALA A 228 4.96 2.69 -1.48
CA ALA A 228 6.21 1.94 -1.69
C ALA A 228 6.11 0.42 -1.51
N ASP A 229 4.99 -0.11 -1.01
CA ASP A 229 4.76 -1.55 -0.88
C ASP A 229 4.18 -2.19 -2.16
N PHE A 230 3.88 -1.39 -3.20
CA PHE A 230 3.21 -1.84 -4.42
C PHE A 230 4.11 -1.75 -5.67
N ILE A 231 3.86 -2.65 -6.64
CA ILE A 231 4.73 -2.87 -7.80
C ILE A 231 4.54 -1.80 -8.89
N PHE A 232 3.34 -1.68 -9.46
CA PHE A 232 3.08 -0.76 -10.58
C PHE A 232 2.67 0.62 -10.08
N GLY A 233 2.96 1.68 -10.85
CA GLY A 233 2.58 3.05 -10.50
C GLY A 233 1.07 3.22 -10.25
N SER A 234 0.22 2.52 -11.01
CA SER A 234 -1.23 2.51 -10.78
C SER A 234 -1.62 1.88 -9.43
N TRP A 235 -0.90 0.85 -8.97
CA TRP A 235 -1.11 0.21 -7.67
C TRP A 235 -0.63 1.12 -6.54
N GLN A 236 0.47 1.85 -6.76
CA GLN A 236 0.96 2.86 -5.83
C GLN A 236 -0.07 3.99 -5.64
N PHE A 237 -0.72 4.43 -6.73
CA PHE A 237 -1.76 5.48 -6.69
C PHE A 237 -3.03 5.06 -5.95
N LEU A 238 -3.35 3.77 -5.93
CA LEU A 238 -4.47 3.21 -5.18
C LEU A 238 -4.35 3.48 -3.66
N THR A 239 -3.16 3.72 -3.13
CA THR A 239 -2.99 3.97 -1.68
C THR A 239 -3.53 5.31 -1.21
N TYR A 240 -3.86 6.24 -2.12
CA TYR A 240 -4.24 7.63 -1.82
C TYR A 240 -5.75 7.83 -1.55
N PHE A 241 -6.45 6.82 -1.04
CA PHE A 241 -7.80 7.01 -0.48
C PHE A 241 -7.72 7.47 0.97
N TYR A 242 -8.57 8.42 1.38
CA TYR A 242 -8.67 8.83 2.79
C TYR A 242 -9.02 7.67 3.72
N ALA A 243 -9.67 6.61 3.21
CA ALA A 243 -9.97 5.43 3.99
C ALA A 243 -8.70 4.62 4.34
N ASN A 244 -7.60 4.79 3.60
CA ASN A 244 -6.33 4.08 3.82
C ASN A 244 -5.31 4.93 4.61
N VAL A 245 -5.76 5.99 5.30
CA VAL A 245 -4.87 6.83 6.12
C VAL A 245 -5.45 7.09 7.49
N ALA A 246 -4.56 7.42 8.42
CA ALA A 246 -4.93 7.97 9.72
C ALA A 246 -4.09 9.23 10.03
N PRO A 247 -4.54 10.11 10.95
CA PRO A 247 -3.77 11.29 11.34
C PRO A 247 -2.45 10.91 12.01
N GLN A 248 -1.33 11.24 11.38
CA GLN A 248 -0.01 10.93 11.92
C GLN A 248 0.84 12.18 12.00
N TRP A 249 1.53 12.42 13.11
CA TRP A 249 2.43 13.57 13.18
C TRP A 249 3.55 13.43 12.14
N GLN A 250 3.81 14.48 11.37
CA GLN A 250 4.73 14.42 10.24
C GLN A 250 6.16 14.06 10.66
N SER A 251 6.60 14.51 11.84
CA SER A 251 7.89 14.14 12.42
C SER A 251 8.01 12.63 12.67
N ILE A 252 6.89 11.94 12.89
CA ILE A 252 6.79 10.51 13.13
C ILE A 252 6.62 9.76 11.80
N ASN A 253 5.66 10.20 10.98
CA ASN A 253 5.38 9.68 9.63
C ASN A 253 6.64 9.64 8.76
N ALA A 254 7.34 10.77 8.62
CA ALA A 254 8.59 10.86 7.87
C ALA A 254 9.84 10.54 8.71
N GLY A 255 9.65 10.14 9.97
CA GLY A 255 10.69 9.77 10.91
C GLY A 255 10.82 8.25 11.04
N ASN A 256 10.61 7.74 12.24
CA ASN A 256 10.88 6.34 12.54
C ASN A 256 9.81 5.40 11.94
N TRP A 257 8.60 5.90 11.64
CA TRP A 257 7.59 5.11 10.94
C TRP A 257 8.03 4.77 9.51
N LEU A 258 8.53 5.76 8.76
CA LEU A 258 9.12 5.53 7.43
C LEU A 258 10.32 4.56 7.48
N ALA A 259 11.16 4.64 8.52
CA ALA A 259 12.26 3.70 8.72
C ALA A 259 11.74 2.27 8.95
N THR A 260 10.66 2.13 9.74
CA THR A 260 9.98 0.86 10.00
C THR A 260 9.44 0.25 8.70
N GLU A 261 8.73 1.03 7.90
CA GLU A 261 8.23 0.61 6.58
C GLU A 261 9.35 0.15 5.64
N LYS A 262 10.50 0.84 5.63
CA LYS A 262 11.68 0.40 4.86
C LYS A 262 12.20 -0.96 5.34
N ASN A 263 12.23 -1.19 6.65
CA ASN A 263 12.65 -2.47 7.21
C ASN A 263 11.68 -3.61 6.87
N VAL A 264 10.37 -3.34 6.84
CA VAL A 264 9.37 -4.32 6.37
C VAL A 264 9.65 -4.75 4.93
N ARG A 265 9.82 -3.79 4.02
CA ARG A 265 10.12 -4.07 2.62
C ARG A 265 11.45 -4.79 2.44
N LYS A 266 12.49 -4.34 3.16
CA LYS A 266 13.80 -5.01 3.17
C LYS A 266 13.65 -6.47 3.59
N LYS A 267 12.87 -6.75 4.64
CA LYS A 267 12.62 -8.11 5.09
C LYS A 267 11.89 -8.96 4.05
N ALA A 268 10.85 -8.43 3.41
CA ALA A 268 10.11 -9.15 2.37
C ALA A 268 11.03 -9.51 1.18
N ILE A 269 11.85 -8.56 0.74
CA ILE A 269 12.82 -8.74 -0.35
C ILE A 269 13.88 -9.79 0.01
N GLU A 270 14.45 -9.73 1.21
CA GLU A 270 15.45 -10.71 1.67
C GLU A 270 14.90 -12.12 1.77
N LEU A 271 13.63 -12.27 2.18
CA LEU A 271 12.96 -13.56 2.18
C LEU A 271 12.73 -14.07 0.75
N GLY A 272 12.50 -13.17 -0.21
CA GLY A 272 12.03 -13.52 -1.55
C GLY A 272 10.62 -14.10 -1.52
N ARG A 273 9.81 -13.74 -0.50
CA ARG A 273 8.47 -14.29 -0.25
C ARG A 273 7.47 -13.20 0.09
N ASP A 274 6.21 -13.51 -0.13
CA ASP A 274 5.10 -12.62 0.22
C ASP A 274 4.92 -12.50 1.73
N LEU A 275 4.82 -11.26 2.20
CA LEU A 275 4.40 -10.98 3.57
C LEU A 275 2.97 -10.46 3.56
N THR A 276 2.12 -11.09 4.35
CA THR A 276 0.82 -10.53 4.72
C THR A 276 1.06 -9.42 5.74
N VAL A 277 0.53 -8.22 5.46
CA VAL A 277 0.72 -7.04 6.29
C VAL A 277 -0.63 -6.46 6.68
N TYR A 278 -0.87 -6.37 7.97
CA TYR A 278 -1.94 -5.54 8.53
C TYR A 278 -1.30 -4.29 9.12
N THR A 279 -1.80 -3.12 8.79
CA THR A 279 -1.39 -1.86 9.40
C THR A 279 -2.61 -1.16 9.98
N GLY A 280 -2.56 -0.81 11.26
CA GLY A 280 -3.68 -0.17 11.92
C GLY A 280 -3.27 0.88 12.92
N THR A 281 -4.27 1.35 13.65
CA THR A 281 -4.13 2.37 14.69
C THR A 281 -4.62 1.83 16.02
N GLU A 282 -4.18 2.42 17.14
CA GLU A 282 -4.65 2.06 18.48
C GLU A 282 -4.77 3.29 19.38
N GLY A 283 -5.87 3.34 20.15
CA GLY A 283 -6.19 4.41 21.08
C GLY A 283 -6.47 5.76 20.41
N VAL A 284 -6.75 6.78 21.24
CA VAL A 284 -6.84 8.18 20.82
C VAL A 284 -5.79 8.97 21.61
N LEU A 285 -4.91 9.66 20.91
CA LEU A 285 -3.86 10.48 21.49
C LEU A 285 -4.48 11.51 22.43
N THR A 286 -4.01 11.48 23.68
CA THR A 286 -4.48 12.37 24.74
C THR A 286 -3.33 13.25 25.22
N ILE A 287 -3.50 14.57 25.16
CA ILE A 287 -2.50 15.55 25.59
C ILE A 287 -3.10 16.42 26.70
N PRO A 288 -2.36 16.68 27.80
CA PRO A 288 -2.82 17.63 28.81
C PRO A 288 -3.04 19.02 28.21
N ASN A 289 -4.22 19.60 28.43
CA ASN A 289 -4.50 20.99 28.06
C ASN A 289 -3.82 21.98 29.02
N ALA A 290 -4.02 23.28 28.80
CA ALA A 290 -3.45 24.35 29.63
C ALA A 290 -3.84 24.28 31.13
N LYS A 291 -4.86 23.49 31.51
CA LYS A 291 -5.26 23.23 32.91
C LYS A 291 -4.73 21.90 33.46
N GLY A 292 -3.89 21.19 32.69
CA GLY A 292 -3.37 19.86 33.03
C GLY A 292 -4.38 18.73 32.85
N VAL A 293 -5.57 18.99 32.27
CA VAL A 293 -6.58 17.95 32.04
C VAL A 293 -6.23 17.17 30.78
N PRO A 294 -6.14 15.83 30.81
CA PRO A 294 -5.94 15.02 29.61
C PRO A 294 -7.08 15.21 28.61
N THR A 295 -6.75 15.65 27.40
CA THR A 295 -7.73 15.92 26.33
C THR A 295 -7.47 15.04 25.10
N PRO A 296 -8.43 14.21 24.64
CA PRO A 296 -8.28 13.41 23.42
C PRO A 296 -8.39 14.30 22.18
N LEU A 297 -7.64 13.95 21.13
CA LEU A 297 -7.53 14.77 19.92
C LEU A 297 -8.23 14.16 18.70
N TYR A 298 -8.95 14.99 17.96
CA TYR A 298 -9.68 14.65 16.73
C TYR A 298 -9.43 15.74 15.69
N LEU A 299 -9.27 15.40 14.40
CA LEU A 299 -9.09 16.42 13.37
C LEU A 299 -10.37 17.24 13.11
N ASN A 300 -11.54 16.63 13.32
CA ASN A 300 -12.81 17.33 13.36
C ASN A 300 -13.38 17.23 14.79
N ASP A 301 -13.01 18.18 15.64
CA ASP A 301 -13.30 18.14 17.07
C ASP A 301 -14.79 18.35 17.40
N ASP A 302 -15.49 19.18 16.62
CA ASP A 302 -16.90 19.53 16.86
C ASP A 302 -17.79 18.28 16.84
N ASP A 303 -17.52 17.37 15.90
CA ASP A 303 -18.25 16.10 15.73
C ASP A 303 -17.48 14.87 16.23
N LYS A 304 -16.30 15.07 16.85
CA LYS A 304 -15.36 14.01 17.27
C LYS A 304 -15.09 12.97 16.16
N LYS A 305 -14.85 13.46 14.93
CA LYS A 305 -14.50 12.61 13.76
C LYS A 305 -12.99 12.65 13.50
N ILE A 306 -12.50 11.57 12.89
CA ILE A 306 -11.11 11.39 12.50
C ILE A 306 -10.20 11.48 13.75
N PRO A 307 -10.26 10.50 14.67
CA PRO A 307 -9.41 10.49 15.85
C PRO A 307 -7.95 10.51 15.47
N ILE A 308 -7.14 11.25 16.22
CA ILE A 308 -5.68 11.16 16.13
C ILE A 308 -5.26 9.98 16.99
N PRO A 309 -4.78 8.88 16.41
CA PRO A 309 -4.46 7.69 17.19
C PRO A 309 -3.25 7.91 18.09
N ASP A 310 -3.18 7.20 19.22
CA ASP A 310 -2.01 7.22 20.10
C ASP A 310 -0.86 6.38 19.54
N ASN A 311 -1.19 5.27 18.88
CA ASN A 311 -0.22 4.37 18.26
C ASN A 311 -0.63 4.00 16.84
N PHE A 312 0.37 3.80 15.99
CA PHE A 312 0.26 3.01 14.76
C PHE A 312 0.88 1.65 15.01
N TRP A 313 0.40 0.62 14.32
CA TRP A 313 0.97 -0.71 14.42
C TRP A 313 0.98 -1.42 13.06
N LYS A 314 1.90 -2.37 12.90
CA LYS A 314 1.97 -3.29 11.76
C LYS A 314 2.09 -4.72 12.27
N VAL A 315 1.21 -5.62 11.86
CA VAL A 315 1.41 -7.06 12.04
C VAL A 315 1.92 -7.64 10.72
N LEU A 316 3.12 -8.21 10.76
CA LEU A 316 3.72 -8.92 9.65
C LEU A 316 3.52 -10.41 9.85
N TYR A 317 3.11 -11.11 8.80
CA TYR A 317 2.87 -12.53 8.84
C TYR A 317 3.36 -13.20 7.56
N ASP A 318 4.25 -14.16 7.74
CA ASP A 318 4.70 -15.07 6.69
C ASP A 318 3.82 -16.32 6.72
N ALA A 319 2.96 -16.46 5.72
CA ALA A 319 1.98 -17.55 5.66
C ALA A 319 2.62 -18.94 5.48
N GLU A 320 3.82 -19.01 4.89
CA GLU A 320 4.51 -20.27 4.61
C GLU A 320 5.08 -20.86 5.89
N THR A 321 5.76 -20.04 6.70
CA THR A 321 6.35 -20.48 7.97
C THR A 321 5.42 -20.33 9.17
N LYS A 322 4.34 -19.56 9.00
CA LYS A 322 3.43 -19.09 10.07
C LYS A 322 4.15 -18.27 11.14
N GLN A 323 5.26 -17.63 10.79
CA GLN A 323 5.95 -16.71 11.68
C GLN A 323 5.34 -15.31 11.57
N GLY A 324 5.27 -14.60 12.70
CA GLY A 324 4.78 -13.22 12.68
C GLY A 324 5.40 -12.35 13.76
N ILE A 325 5.24 -11.04 13.60
CA ILE A 325 5.65 -10.04 14.58
C ILE A 325 4.74 -8.82 14.47
N ALA A 326 4.46 -8.15 15.58
CA ALA A 326 3.83 -6.83 15.56
C ALA A 326 4.88 -5.74 15.83
N LEU A 327 4.89 -4.69 15.01
CA LEU A 327 5.70 -3.49 15.15
C LEU A 327 4.77 -2.37 15.60
N VAL A 328 5.12 -1.63 16.64
CA VAL A 328 4.29 -0.56 17.18
C VAL A 328 5.08 0.74 17.19
N GLY A 329 4.45 1.80 16.68
CA GLY A 329 4.97 3.15 16.63
C GLY A 329 4.11 4.12 17.42
N SER A 330 4.67 4.80 18.42
CA SER A 330 3.94 5.88 19.10
C SER A 330 3.72 7.05 18.15
N ASN A 331 2.52 7.61 18.18
CA ASN A 331 2.12 8.81 17.47
C ASN A 331 2.04 10.02 18.42
N ASN A 332 2.88 10.05 19.46
CA ASN A 332 2.97 11.17 20.38
C ASN A 332 4.33 11.89 20.27
N PRO A 333 4.40 13.10 19.67
CA PRO A 333 5.67 13.83 19.53
C PRO A 333 6.20 14.38 20.85
N LEU A 334 5.43 14.28 21.93
CA LEU A 334 5.78 14.70 23.29
C LEU A 334 6.03 13.51 24.23
N LEU A 335 6.17 12.28 23.69
CA LEU A 335 6.47 11.11 24.51
C LEU A 335 7.83 11.28 25.20
N GLU A 336 7.88 11.00 26.50
CA GLU A 336 9.09 11.11 27.33
C GLU A 336 9.51 9.79 27.99
N SER A 337 8.63 8.79 28.07
CA SER A 337 8.90 7.47 28.66
C SER A 337 8.24 6.32 27.91
N GLU A 338 8.67 5.09 28.22
CA GLU A 338 8.13 3.84 27.67
C GLU A 338 7.19 3.12 28.67
N ASP A 339 6.56 3.85 29.62
CA ASP A 339 5.83 3.21 30.73
C ASP A 339 4.51 2.54 30.31
N ASN A 340 3.98 2.92 29.14
CA ASN A 340 2.66 2.47 28.65
C ASN A 340 2.76 1.71 27.32
N LEU A 341 3.79 0.87 27.14
CA LEU A 341 3.86 0.00 25.96
C LEU A 341 2.69 -0.98 25.95
N LEU A 342 2.15 -1.26 24.75
CA LEU A 342 1.09 -2.27 24.55
C LEU A 342 1.55 -3.69 24.91
N CYS A 343 2.86 -3.93 24.94
CA CYS A 343 3.45 -5.24 25.17
C CYS A 343 4.90 -5.11 25.64
N LYS A 344 5.50 -6.23 26.04
CA LYS A 344 6.95 -6.32 26.22
C LYS A 344 7.66 -6.15 24.87
N ASN A 345 8.62 -5.22 24.80
CA ASN A 345 9.44 -5.04 23.61
C ASN A 345 10.35 -6.25 23.36
N ILE A 346 10.22 -6.87 22.18
CA ILE A 346 11.04 -8.01 21.72
C ILE A 346 11.89 -7.71 20.48
N CYS A 347 12.00 -6.44 20.06
CA CYS A 347 12.68 -6.09 18.81
C CYS A 347 14.13 -6.58 18.75
N GLU A 348 14.97 -6.15 19.70
CA GLU A 348 16.41 -6.41 19.70
C GLU A 348 16.71 -7.92 19.71
N ALA A 349 15.95 -8.69 20.49
CA ALA A 349 16.09 -10.15 20.58
C ALA A 349 15.73 -10.89 19.28
N ASN A 350 15.03 -10.22 18.35
CA ASN A 350 14.58 -10.80 17.09
C ASN A 350 15.11 -10.04 15.86
N GLY A 351 16.19 -9.27 16.03
CA GLY A 351 16.85 -8.56 14.92
C GLY A 351 16.05 -7.39 14.34
N TRP A 352 15.00 -6.93 15.01
CA TRP A 352 14.31 -5.70 14.63
C TRP A 352 14.91 -4.50 15.37
N PRO A 353 14.97 -3.32 14.75
CA PRO A 353 15.50 -2.13 15.40
C PRO A 353 14.47 -1.55 16.37
N THR A 354 14.83 -1.43 17.64
CA THR A 354 14.16 -0.51 18.56
C THR A 354 14.64 0.92 18.26
N ILE A 355 13.73 1.84 17.94
CA ILE A 355 14.12 3.22 17.61
C ILE A 355 13.55 4.16 18.69
N ARG A 356 14.43 4.75 19.51
CA ARG A 356 14.07 5.53 20.71
C ARG A 356 14.15 7.06 20.54
N ASP A 357 14.25 7.57 19.30
CA ASP A 357 14.10 9.01 19.06
C ASP A 357 12.61 9.38 19.14
N TYR A 358 12.10 9.63 20.36
CA TYR A 358 10.68 9.82 20.63
C TYR A 358 10.05 10.97 19.83
N ARG A 359 10.82 12.03 19.53
CA ARG A 359 10.35 13.14 18.69
C ARG A 359 10.00 12.71 17.26
N LYS A 360 10.56 11.58 16.82
CA LYS A 360 10.29 10.90 15.55
C LYS A 360 9.46 9.62 15.70
N GLY A 361 8.90 9.38 16.89
CA GLY A 361 8.06 8.24 17.25
C GLY A 361 8.87 7.05 17.76
N LEU A 362 8.59 6.61 18.98
CA LEU A 362 9.15 5.36 19.51
C LEU A 362 8.71 4.17 18.65
N ILE A 363 9.63 3.29 18.26
CA ILE A 363 9.35 2.01 17.61
C ILE A 363 9.77 0.85 18.52
N TYR A 364 8.85 -0.08 18.76
CA TYR A 364 9.08 -1.32 19.51
C TYR A 364 8.29 -2.49 18.90
N CYS A 365 8.52 -3.72 19.40
CA CYS A 365 7.95 -4.93 18.81
C CYS A 365 7.25 -5.79 19.85
N CYS A 366 6.15 -6.41 19.47
CA CYS A 366 5.44 -7.40 20.26
C CYS A 366 5.48 -8.77 19.60
N SER A 367 5.33 -9.82 20.41
CA SER A 367 4.83 -11.09 19.88
C SER A 367 3.41 -10.88 19.35
N VAL A 368 3.01 -11.58 18.29
CA VAL A 368 1.64 -11.46 17.77
C VAL A 368 0.60 -11.85 18.83
N SER A 369 0.90 -12.85 19.65
CA SER A 369 0.02 -13.27 20.75
C SER A 369 -0.20 -12.18 21.80
N ASP A 370 0.85 -11.48 22.22
CA ASP A 370 0.69 -10.41 23.21
C ASP A 370 0.04 -9.17 22.59
N PHE A 371 0.34 -8.88 21.34
CA PHE A 371 -0.32 -7.80 20.60
C PHE A 371 -1.84 -8.04 20.47
N GLN A 372 -2.26 -9.26 20.15
CA GLN A 372 -3.68 -9.64 20.07
C GLN A 372 -4.42 -9.55 21.40
N LYS A 373 -3.71 -9.63 22.55
CA LYS A 373 -4.31 -9.39 23.86
C LYS A 373 -4.46 -7.89 24.15
N ALA A 374 -3.57 -7.07 23.60
CA ALA A 374 -3.52 -5.64 23.84
C ALA A 374 -4.46 -4.84 22.91
N VAL A 375 -4.69 -5.33 21.68
CA VAL A 375 -5.51 -4.66 20.66
C VAL A 375 -6.66 -5.59 20.25
N SER A 376 -7.89 -5.22 20.62
CA SER A 376 -9.12 -6.03 20.44
C SER A 376 -9.44 -6.38 18.99
N TYR A 377 -9.04 -5.54 18.05
CA TYR A 377 -9.23 -5.66 16.61
C TYR A 377 -7.93 -5.98 15.86
N ALA A 378 -6.91 -6.50 16.55
CA ALA A 378 -5.76 -7.09 15.90
C ALA A 378 -6.20 -8.30 15.03
N PRO A 379 -5.52 -8.55 13.90
CA PRO A 379 -5.86 -9.68 13.05
C PRO A 379 -5.69 -11.00 13.81
N LYS A 380 -6.70 -11.87 13.75
CA LYS A 380 -6.75 -13.17 14.46
C LYS A 380 -5.92 -14.24 13.75
N LEU A 381 -4.60 -14.06 13.73
CA LEU A 381 -3.63 -14.95 13.12
C LEU A 381 -3.11 -15.99 14.12
N SER A 382 -2.95 -17.23 13.67
CA SER A 382 -2.28 -18.29 14.43
C SER A 382 -0.81 -18.36 14.02
N VAL A 383 0.10 -18.05 14.94
CA VAL A 383 1.55 -18.04 14.68
C VAL A 383 2.26 -19.24 15.32
N SER A 384 3.29 -19.75 14.63
CA SER A 384 4.19 -20.82 15.10
C SER A 384 5.51 -20.29 15.66
N GLY A 385 5.84 -19.01 15.42
CA GLY A 385 7.09 -18.39 15.85
C GLY A 385 7.16 -16.89 15.57
N VAL A 386 8.27 -16.25 15.98
CA VAL A 386 8.51 -14.82 15.77
C VAL A 386 9.27 -14.59 14.47
N LEU A 387 8.74 -13.71 13.62
CA LEU A 387 9.40 -13.31 12.38
C LEU A 387 10.65 -12.47 12.69
N GLN A 388 11.82 -12.97 12.29
CA GLN A 388 13.09 -12.26 12.48
C GLN A 388 13.20 -11.03 11.60
N GLY A 389 13.91 -10.00 12.07
CA GLY A 389 14.13 -8.75 11.36
C GLY A 389 14.97 -8.89 10.09
N PRO A 390 15.11 -7.79 9.34
CA PRO A 390 15.99 -7.74 8.17
C PRO A 390 17.46 -7.78 8.59
N GLN A 391 18.33 -8.38 7.78
CA GLN A 391 19.76 -8.56 8.08
C GLN A 391 20.64 -7.37 7.70
#